data_AF-A0A8K0KI28-F1
#
_entry.id   AF-A0A8K0KI28-F1
#
_cell.length_a   1.000
_cell.length_b   1.000
_cell.length_c   1.000
_cell.angle_alpha   90.00
_cell.angle_beta   90.00
_cell.angle_gamma   90.00
#
_symmetry.space_group_name_H-M   'P 1'
#
loop_
_entity.id
_entity.type
_entity.pdbx_description
1 polymer ?
#
loop_
_entity_poly.entity_id
_entity_poly.type
_entity_poly.pdbx_seq_one_letter_code
_entity_poly.pdbx_strand_id
1 'polypeptide(L)'
;MPPQIVNTKGREEKKKKKCDPNFNKASSKSIDKATGGEKKPGVIAFYNYMKGGIDTVDKMCATYDMARNTRRWTLAIFFHLLNTAGINSYIIFNDVNKENRMRRQRFLQELSLQLTRPFITKLLRMKIIPRAKKKGRSNCGAINIYRNNNKTKEREI
;
A
#
# COMPACT_ATOMS: atom_id res chain seq x y z
N MET A 1 -35.21 -9.65 -8.24
CA MET A 1 -35.04 -8.49 -7.33
C MET A 1 -33.73 -7.80 -7.71
N PRO A 2 -33.75 -6.60 -8.30
CA PRO A 2 -32.52 -5.89 -8.65
C PRO A 2 -31.88 -5.25 -7.40
N PRO A 3 -30.54 -5.27 -7.26
CA PRO A 3 -29.86 -4.66 -6.13
C PRO A 3 -29.89 -3.12 -6.21
N GLN A 4 -30.28 -2.50 -5.12
CA GLN A 4 -30.40 -1.05 -4.97
C GLN A 4 -29.01 -0.39 -4.87
N ILE A 5 -28.81 0.68 -5.64
CA ILE A 5 -27.61 1.51 -5.65
C ILE A 5 -27.57 2.33 -4.36
N VAL A 6 -26.69 1.96 -3.43
CA VAL A 6 -26.40 2.79 -2.24
C VAL A 6 -25.47 3.92 -2.65
N ASN A 7 -26.00 5.14 -2.60
CA ASN A 7 -25.26 6.37 -2.81
C ASN A 7 -24.05 6.46 -1.86
N THR A 8 -22.84 6.42 -2.41
CA THR A 8 -21.60 6.63 -1.65
C THR A 8 -21.46 8.11 -1.33
N LYS A 9 -21.85 8.50 -0.12
CA LYS A 9 -21.50 9.82 0.46
C LYS A 9 -19.99 10.01 0.39
N GLY A 10 -19.61 11.25 0.05
CA GLY A 10 -18.26 11.69 -0.26
C GLY A 10 -17.22 11.19 0.73
N ARG A 11 -16.09 10.78 0.17
CA ARG A 11 -14.86 10.45 0.88
C ARG A 11 -14.34 11.72 1.56
N GLU A 12 -14.72 11.93 2.81
CA GLU A 12 -13.99 12.87 3.68
C GLU A 12 -12.53 12.41 3.73
N GLU A 13 -11.65 13.22 3.16
CA GLU A 13 -10.22 13.08 3.34
C GLU A 13 -9.91 13.23 4.81
N LYS A 14 -9.74 12.10 5.51
CA LYS A 14 -9.11 12.08 6.82
C LYS A 14 -7.68 12.59 6.64
N LYS A 15 -7.49 13.90 6.83
CA LYS A 15 -6.18 14.55 6.90
C LYS A 15 -5.30 13.70 7.82
N LYS A 16 -4.13 13.30 7.31
CA LYS A 16 -3.09 12.67 8.14
C LYS A 16 -2.87 13.59 9.33
N LYS A 17 -3.31 13.18 10.52
CA LYS A 17 -2.96 13.91 11.75
C LYS A 17 -1.46 13.70 11.94
N LYS A 18 -0.69 14.74 11.63
CA LYS A 18 0.76 14.76 11.81
C LYS A 18 1.01 14.85 13.31
N CYS A 19 2.01 14.14 13.82
CA CYS A 19 2.40 14.27 15.22
C CYS A 19 2.76 15.72 15.51
N ASP A 20 2.09 16.33 16.49
CA ASP A 20 2.41 17.68 16.96
C ASP A 20 3.82 17.67 17.58
N PRO A 21 4.77 18.51 17.13
CA PRO A 21 6.14 18.49 17.62
C PRO A 21 6.31 18.93 19.08
N ASN A 22 5.28 19.50 19.70
CA ASN A 22 5.29 19.95 21.11
C ASN A 22 4.75 18.88 22.06
N PHE A 23 5.26 17.66 21.92
CA PHE A 23 4.71 16.41 22.49
C PHE A 23 5.09 16.13 23.96
N ASN A 24 6.15 16.76 24.49
CA ASN A 24 6.67 16.47 25.83
C ASN A 24 5.99 17.25 26.97
N LYS A 25 4.88 17.95 26.70
CA LYS A 25 4.18 18.80 27.68
C LYS A 25 2.78 18.29 28.02
N ALA A 26 2.58 16.98 28.09
CA ALA A 26 1.36 16.41 28.68
C ALA A 26 1.42 16.57 30.21
N SER A 27 1.26 17.81 30.70
CA SER A 27 0.97 18.06 32.10
C SER A 27 -0.38 17.42 32.42
N SER A 28 -0.43 16.59 33.46
CA SER A 28 -1.59 15.80 33.91
C SER A 28 -2.86 16.62 34.25
N LYS A 29 -2.85 17.94 34.04
CA LYS A 29 -3.93 18.88 34.38
C LYS A 29 -4.56 19.62 33.19
N SER A 30 -4.17 19.36 31.94
CA SER A 30 -4.83 20.00 30.78
C SER A 30 -6.02 19.16 30.29
N ILE A 31 -7.23 19.72 30.41
CA ILE A 31 -8.44 19.23 29.71
C ILE A 31 -8.35 19.72 28.26
N ASP A 32 -8.44 18.80 27.31
CA ASP A 32 -8.36 19.15 25.90
C ASP A 32 -9.64 19.88 25.44
N LYS A 33 -9.50 21.17 25.11
CA LYS A 33 -10.61 22.01 24.61
C LYS A 33 -11.18 21.53 23.26
N ALA A 34 -10.49 20.61 22.58
CA ALA A 34 -10.90 20.02 21.30
C ALA A 34 -11.91 18.87 21.43
N THR A 35 -12.07 18.31 22.64
CA THR A 35 -13.16 17.37 22.92
C THR A 35 -14.32 18.20 23.43
N GLY A 36 -15.26 18.56 22.54
CA GLY A 36 -16.50 19.19 22.99
C GLY A 36 -17.17 18.36 24.08
N GLY A 37 -17.84 19.01 25.05
CA GLY A 37 -18.67 18.41 26.12
C GLY A 37 -17.99 17.48 27.13
N GLU A 38 -17.14 16.57 26.67
CA GLU A 38 -16.53 15.50 27.45
C GLU A 38 -15.13 15.92 27.89
N LYS A 39 -15.03 16.47 29.10
CA LYS A 39 -13.80 16.92 29.76
C LYS A 39 -12.82 15.75 30.05
N LYS A 40 -12.31 15.10 29.01
CA LYS A 40 -11.37 13.98 29.13
C LYS A 40 -9.98 14.50 29.54
N PRO A 41 -9.30 13.83 30.49
CA PRO A 41 -7.89 14.09 30.77
C PRO A 41 -7.03 13.94 29.52
N GLY A 42 -6.05 14.84 29.33
CA GLY A 42 -5.16 14.81 28.16
C GLY A 42 -4.44 13.47 27.95
N VAL A 43 -4.17 12.70 29.02
CA VAL A 43 -3.60 11.35 28.93
C VAL A 43 -4.52 10.38 28.18
N ILE A 44 -5.84 10.46 28.39
CA ILE A 44 -6.82 9.60 27.72
C ILE A 44 -6.95 9.99 26.25
N ALA A 45 -6.93 11.29 25.95
CA ALA A 45 -6.96 11.77 24.57
C ALA A 45 -5.70 11.37 23.81
N PHE A 46 -4.52 11.48 24.44
CA PHE A 46 -3.25 11.03 23.89
C PHE A 46 -3.24 9.54 23.58
N TYR A 47 -3.69 8.70 24.53
CA TYR A 47 -3.80 7.28 24.31
C TYR A 47 -4.74 6.97 23.13
N ASN A 48 -5.90 7.62 23.08
CA ASN A 48 -6.85 7.45 21.98
C ASN A 48 -6.31 7.94 20.62
N TYR A 49 -5.41 8.93 20.63
CA TYR A 49 -4.73 9.41 19.45
C TYR A 49 -3.71 8.40 18.92
N MET A 50 -2.85 7.88 19.80
CA MET A 50 -1.75 6.98 19.42
C MET A 50 -2.21 5.54 19.14
N LYS A 51 -3.23 5.03 19.86
CA LYS A 51 -3.66 3.62 19.77
C LYS A 51 -4.08 3.19 18.37
N GLY A 52 -4.60 4.11 17.55
CA GLY A 52 -5.06 3.80 16.19
C GLY A 52 -3.95 3.58 15.16
N GLY A 53 -2.69 3.88 15.49
CA GLY A 53 -1.56 3.72 14.57
C GLY A 53 -1.30 2.26 14.17
N ILE A 54 -1.26 1.37 15.16
CA ILE A 54 -1.01 -0.07 14.96
C ILE A 54 -2.18 -0.70 14.20
N ASP A 55 -3.42 -0.45 14.63
CA ASP A 55 -4.64 -0.92 13.93
C ASP A 55 -4.67 -0.50 12.46
N THR A 56 -4.15 0.70 12.16
CA THR A 56 -4.07 1.20 10.79
C THR A 56 -3.08 0.39 9.96
N VAL A 57 -1.91 0.06 10.51
CA VAL A 57 -0.91 -0.78 9.83
C VAL A 57 -1.42 -2.20 9.68
N ASP A 58 -2.08 -2.78 10.68
CA ASP A 58 -2.65 -4.11 10.63
C ASP A 58 -3.75 -4.21 9.56
N LYS A 59 -4.61 -3.21 9.49
CA LYS A 59 -5.61 -3.09 8.41
C LYS A 59 -4.95 -2.94 7.03
N MET A 60 -3.84 -2.22 6.93
CA MET A 60 -3.07 -2.17 5.69
C MET A 60 -2.47 -3.55 5.36
N CYS A 61 -1.90 -4.26 6.32
CA CYS A 61 -1.37 -5.60 6.11
C CYS A 61 -2.47 -6.54 5.56
N ALA A 62 -3.64 -6.57 6.20
CA ALA A 62 -4.76 -7.42 5.80
C ALA A 62 -5.37 -7.09 4.42
N THR A 63 -5.32 -5.83 3.98
CA THR A 63 -5.96 -5.42 2.69
C THR A 63 -5.19 -5.84 1.45
N TYR A 64 -3.87 -5.96 1.53
CA TYR A 64 -3.02 -6.48 0.44
C TYR A 64 -1.94 -7.36 1.05
N ASP A 65 -2.36 -8.54 1.50
CA ASP A 65 -1.48 -9.55 2.09
C ASP A 65 -0.76 -10.34 0.99
N MET A 66 0.57 -10.49 1.15
CA MET A 66 1.44 -11.25 0.27
C MET A 66 1.73 -12.66 0.80
N ALA A 67 1.21 -13.01 1.98
CA ALA A 67 1.39 -14.31 2.59
C ALA A 67 0.68 -15.41 1.80
N ARG A 68 1.27 -16.61 1.83
CA ARG A 68 0.68 -17.83 1.29
C ARG A 68 0.62 -18.88 2.37
N ASN A 69 -0.38 -19.76 2.28
CA ASN A 69 -0.48 -20.89 3.19
C ASN A 69 0.78 -21.76 3.09
N THR A 70 1.51 -21.88 4.21
CA THR A 70 2.77 -22.61 4.30
C THR A 70 2.86 -23.31 5.63
N ARG A 71 3.44 -24.52 5.65
CA ARG A 71 3.74 -25.27 6.87
C ARG A 71 5.08 -24.89 7.50
N ARG A 72 5.85 -24.02 6.84
CA ARG A 72 7.18 -23.58 7.29
C ARG A 72 7.05 -22.21 7.98
N TRP A 73 7.16 -22.19 9.30
CA TRP A 73 6.99 -20.97 10.11
C TRP A 73 7.96 -19.84 9.72
N THR A 74 9.19 -20.18 9.31
CA THR A 74 10.18 -19.19 8.85
C THR A 74 9.71 -18.43 7.62
N LEU A 75 8.97 -19.09 6.73
CA LEU A 75 8.41 -18.46 5.54
C LEU A 75 7.22 -17.54 5.89
N ALA A 76 6.46 -17.87 6.93
CA ALA A 76 5.41 -16.98 7.43
C ALA A 76 6.01 -15.65 7.92
N ILE A 77 7.11 -15.71 8.69
CA ILE A 77 7.84 -14.50 9.14
C ILE A 77 8.35 -13.69 7.93
N PHE A 78 8.91 -14.37 6.93
CA PHE A 78 9.34 -13.69 5.70
C PHE A 78 8.21 -12.94 5.01
N PHE A 79 7.01 -13.53 4.92
CA PHE A 79 5.85 -12.84 4.34
C PHE A 79 5.41 -11.63 5.16
N HIS A 80 5.43 -11.73 6.49
CA HIS A 80 5.15 -10.58 7.36
C HIS A 80 6.16 -9.45 7.16
N LEU A 81 7.46 -9.77 7.08
CA LEU A 81 8.50 -8.79 6.77
C LEU A 81 8.28 -8.13 5.41
N LEU A 82 7.89 -8.91 4.39
CA LEU A 82 7.62 -8.41 3.05
C LEU A 82 6.41 -7.45 3.03
N ASN A 83 5.34 -7.76 3.76
CA ASN A 83 4.19 -6.87 3.89
C ASN A 83 4.58 -5.54 4.55
N THR A 84 5.33 -5.59 5.66
CA THR A 84 5.81 -4.40 6.38
C THR A 84 6.72 -3.55 5.50
N ALA A 85 7.67 -4.17 4.79
CA ALA A 85 8.55 -3.47 3.85
C ALA A 85 7.76 -2.81 2.70
N GLY A 86 6.73 -3.47 2.19
CA GLY A 86 5.82 -2.93 1.17
C GLY A 86 5.04 -1.71 1.65
N ILE A 87 4.58 -1.71 2.91
CA ILE A 87 3.88 -0.56 3.52
C ILE A 87 4.87 0.60 3.74
N ASN A 88 6.05 0.32 4.29
CA ASN A 88 7.05 1.35 4.58
C ASN A 88 7.55 2.03 3.30
N SER A 89 7.90 1.25 2.27
CA SER A 89 8.29 1.80 0.97
C SER A 89 7.18 2.63 0.33
N TYR A 90 5.91 2.22 0.45
CA TYR A 90 4.76 3.00 -0.02
C TYR A 90 4.60 4.34 0.71
N ILE A 91 4.83 4.35 2.03
CA ILE A 91 4.77 5.58 2.85
C ILE A 91 5.86 6.54 2.38
N ILE A 92 7.11 6.07 2.27
CA ILE A 92 8.25 6.87 1.82
C ILE A 92 8.01 7.39 0.40
N PHE A 93 7.59 6.53 -0.52
CA PHE A 93 7.31 6.91 -1.90
C PHE A 93 6.32 8.08 -1.99
N ASN A 94 5.24 8.03 -1.21
CA ASN A 94 4.23 9.09 -1.20
C ASN A 94 4.64 10.33 -0.42
N ASP A 95 5.59 10.21 0.51
CA ASP A 95 6.11 11.36 1.25
C ASP A 95 7.10 12.15 0.40
N VAL A 96 7.86 11.46 -0.46
CA VAL A 96 8.71 12.08 -1.48
C VAL A 96 7.84 12.67 -2.61
N ASN A 97 6.85 11.92 -3.09
CA ASN A 97 5.99 12.32 -4.22
C ASN A 97 4.64 12.89 -3.73
N LYS A 98 4.68 14.04 -3.06
CA LYS A 98 3.48 14.65 -2.45
C LYS A 98 2.41 15.08 -3.46
N GLU A 99 2.84 15.56 -4.63
CA GLU A 99 1.95 16.02 -5.71
C GLU A 99 1.36 14.86 -6.52
N ASN A 100 2.07 13.72 -6.59
CA ASN A 100 1.66 12.57 -7.40
C ASN A 100 1.58 11.30 -6.55
N ARG A 101 0.65 11.30 -5.60
CA ARG A 101 0.46 10.18 -4.68
C ARG A 101 -0.20 9.02 -5.42
N MET A 102 0.44 7.86 -5.37
CA MET A 102 -0.11 6.66 -5.98
C MET A 102 -1.05 5.92 -5.01
N ARG A 103 -2.08 5.27 -5.57
CA ARG A 103 -2.88 4.27 -4.83
C ARG A 103 -1.99 3.07 -4.52
N ARG A 104 -2.09 2.52 -3.30
CA ARG A 104 -1.27 1.38 -2.84
C ARG A 104 -1.28 0.19 -3.80
N GLN A 105 -2.44 -0.17 -4.34
CA GLN A 105 -2.55 -1.26 -5.32
C GLN A 105 -1.66 -1.05 -6.55
N ARG A 106 -1.70 0.16 -7.15
CA ARG A 106 -0.90 0.49 -8.33
C ARG A 106 0.58 0.53 -7.99
N PHE A 107 0.93 1.06 -6.82
CA PHE A 107 2.30 1.05 -6.32
C PHE A 107 2.85 -0.37 -6.21
N LEU A 108 2.12 -1.29 -5.57
CA LEU A 108 2.56 -2.69 -5.42
C LEU A 108 2.67 -3.41 -6.78
N GLN A 109 1.74 -3.12 -7.70
CA GLN A 109 1.83 -3.64 -9.08
C GLN A 109 3.10 -3.16 -9.77
N GLU A 110 3.36 -1.85 -9.80
CA GLU A 110 4.54 -1.30 -10.45
C GLU A 110 5.84 -1.78 -9.78
N LEU A 111 5.87 -1.84 -8.46
CA LEU A 111 6.99 -2.41 -7.71
C LEU A 111 7.28 -3.85 -8.12
N SER A 112 6.26 -4.70 -8.17
CA SER A 112 6.40 -6.11 -8.58
C SER A 112 6.87 -6.26 -10.03
N LEU A 113 6.38 -5.39 -10.92
CA LEU A 113 6.85 -5.34 -12.31
C LEU A 113 8.34 -4.96 -12.32
N GLN A 114 8.74 -3.88 -11.66
CA GLN A 114 10.14 -3.44 -11.63
C GLN A 114 11.11 -4.50 -11.09
N LEU A 115 10.72 -5.22 -10.02
CA LEU A 115 11.53 -6.31 -9.47
C LEU A 115 11.66 -7.50 -10.43
N THR A 116 10.62 -7.79 -11.22
CA THR A 116 10.61 -8.93 -12.16
C THR A 116 11.24 -8.61 -13.52
N ARG A 117 11.34 -7.33 -13.93
CA ARG A 117 11.94 -6.86 -15.20
C ARG A 117 13.28 -7.51 -15.53
N PRO A 118 14.32 -7.45 -14.68
CA PRO A 118 15.63 -7.98 -15.04
C PRO A 118 15.60 -9.49 -15.30
N PHE A 119 14.82 -10.23 -14.50
CA PHE A 119 14.68 -11.69 -14.66
C PHE A 119 13.98 -12.04 -15.97
N ILE A 120 12.85 -11.38 -16.27
CA ILE A 120 12.11 -11.61 -17.51
C ILE A 120 12.97 -11.30 -18.73
N THR A 121 13.67 -10.16 -18.73
CA THR A 121 14.56 -9.77 -19.84
C THR A 121 15.69 -10.80 -20.04
N LYS A 122 16.30 -11.30 -18.96
CA LYS A 122 17.32 -12.36 -19.03
C LYS A 122 16.76 -13.65 -19.63
N LEU A 123 15.58 -14.08 -19.18
CA LEU A 123 14.92 -15.30 -19.69
C LEU A 123 14.56 -15.18 -21.18
N LEU A 124 14.10 -14.01 -21.63
CA LEU A 124 13.79 -13.75 -23.04
C LEU A 124 15.05 -13.79 -23.91
N ARG A 125 16.19 -13.28 -23.41
CA ARG A 125 17.47 -13.29 -24.13
C ARG A 125 18.01 -14.70 -24.35
N MET A 126 17.84 -15.59 -23.37
CA MET A 126 18.38 -16.97 -23.45
C MET A 126 17.54 -17.91 -24.33
N LYS A 127 16.39 -17.49 -24.90
CA LYS A 127 15.49 -18.32 -25.73
C LYS A 127 15.02 -19.65 -25.07
N ILE A 128 15.16 -19.81 -23.75
CA ILE A 128 14.81 -21.05 -23.04
C ILE A 128 13.30 -21.29 -22.98
N ILE A 129 12.50 -20.22 -23.05
CA ILE A 129 11.05 -20.32 -22.98
C ILE A 129 10.51 -20.81 -24.33
N PRO A 130 9.88 -22.00 -24.40
CA PRO A 130 9.15 -22.41 -25.60
C PRO A 130 8.03 -21.40 -25.81
N ARG A 131 8.08 -20.64 -26.92
CA ARG A 131 6.98 -19.75 -27.27
C ARG A 131 5.77 -20.63 -27.52
N ALA A 132 4.80 -20.62 -26.61
CA ALA A 132 3.52 -21.24 -26.86
C ALA A 132 2.98 -20.68 -28.18
N LYS A 133 2.83 -21.54 -29.20
CA LYS A 133 2.15 -21.16 -30.44
C LYS A 133 0.78 -20.65 -30.03
N LYS A 134 0.46 -19.39 -30.33
CA LYS A 134 -0.79 -18.73 -29.94
C LYS A 134 -1.98 -19.57 -30.41
N LYS A 135 -2.51 -20.43 -29.55
CA LYS A 135 -3.88 -20.93 -29.64
C LYS A 135 -4.72 -20.09 -28.69
N GLY A 136 -5.40 -19.10 -29.27
CA GLY A 136 -6.65 -18.51 -28.79
C GLY A 136 -6.85 -18.36 -27.28
N ARG A 137 -5.90 -17.77 -26.55
CA ARG A 137 -6.16 -17.27 -25.18
C ARG A 137 -6.00 -15.76 -25.16
N SER A 138 -7.15 -15.11 -25.11
CA SER A 138 -7.36 -13.68 -24.95
C SER A 138 -6.46 -13.12 -23.85
N ASN A 139 -5.58 -12.20 -24.24
CA ASN A 139 -4.89 -11.20 -23.40
C ASN A 139 -4.75 -11.52 -21.91
N CYS A 140 -3.69 -12.24 -21.54
CA CYS A 140 -3.15 -12.15 -20.19
C CYS A 140 -2.59 -10.72 -20.00
N GLY A 141 -3.32 -9.85 -19.31
CA GLY A 141 -3.02 -8.41 -19.22
C GLY A 141 -1.58 -8.06 -18.79
N ALA A 142 -0.90 -8.93 -18.04
CA ALA A 142 0.48 -8.74 -17.60
C ALA A 142 1.49 -8.61 -18.77
N ILE A 143 1.30 -9.34 -19.88
CA ILE A 143 2.22 -9.30 -21.03
C ILE A 143 2.02 -8.04 -21.86
N ASN A 144 0.77 -7.58 -22.03
CA ASN A 144 0.47 -6.34 -22.75
C ASN A 144 0.91 -5.10 -21.98
N ILE A 145 0.82 -5.10 -20.65
CA ILE A 145 1.32 -3.99 -19.80
C ILE A 145 2.84 -3.84 -19.96
N TYR A 146 3.59 -4.94 -19.91
CA TYR A 146 5.04 -4.93 -20.15
C TYR A 146 5.41 -4.41 -21.54
N ARG A 147 4.70 -4.87 -22.58
CA ARG A 147 4.95 -4.45 -23.96
C ARG A 147 4.64 -2.96 -24.18
N ASN A 148 3.58 -2.43 -23.56
CA ASN A 148 3.22 -1.03 -23.72
C ASN A 148 4.19 -0.08 -22.98
N ASN A 149 4.66 -0.47 -21.79
CA ASN A 149 5.59 0.36 -21.00
C ASN A 149 7.01 0.42 -21.56
N ASN A 150 7.46 -0.60 -22.30
CA ASN A 150 8.75 -0.53 -23.02
C ASN A 150 8.63 0.35 -24.29
N LYS A 151 7.47 0.34 -24.95
CA LYS A 151 7.20 1.14 -26.16
C LYS A 151 7.05 2.65 -25.89
N THR A 152 6.79 3.04 -24.64
CA THR A 152 6.83 4.45 -24.21
C THR A 152 8.25 4.90 -23.85
N LYS A 153 9.08 4.04 -23.24
CA LYS A 153 10.48 4.37 -22.94
C LYS A 153 11.39 4.49 -24.16
N GLU A 154 11.11 3.76 -25.25
CA GLU A 154 11.84 3.88 -26.52
C GLU A 154 11.44 5.10 -27.37
N ARG A 155 10.42 5.87 -26.96
CA ARG A 155 9.95 7.08 -27.64
C ARG A 155 10.34 8.39 -26.96
N GLU A 156 10.96 8.30 -25.78
CA GLU A 156 11.47 9.44 -25.00
C GLU A 156 13.00 9.54 -25.05
N ILE A 157 13.63 8.85 -26.01
CA ILE A 157 15.07 8.94 -26.36
C ILE A 157 15.17 9.39 -27.82
#